data_AF-A0A0J5GLS7-F1
#
_entry.id   AF-A0A0J5GLS7-F1
#
_cell.length_a   1.000
_cell.length_b   1.000
_cell.length_c   1.000
_cell.angle_alpha   90.00
_cell.angle_beta   90.00
_cell.angle_gamma   90.00
#
_symmetry.space_group_name_H-M   'P 1'
#
loop_
_entity.id
_entity.type
_entity.pdbx_description
1 polymer ?
#
loop_
_entity_poly.entity_id
_entity_poly.type
_entity_poly.pdbx_seq_one_letter_code
_entity_poly.pdbx_strand_id
1 'polypeptide(L)'
;MSNVYRLIGIFVASVVLGFAFNLFLLPHEVLTGGVTGLAMVFGLLTPVNAGIWIFVLNIPIFILGWLGLGKTFIGNSVFSVMVTSVAMLYIPVVQVTDDALLSSVFGGVIAGAAIGFIIR
;
A
#
# COMPACT_ATOMS: atom_id res chain seq x y z
N MET A 1 -13.51 -19.46 9.99
CA MET A 1 -14.09 -18.10 9.91
C MET A 1 -14.33 -17.81 8.44
N SER A 2 -15.55 -17.48 8.02
CA SER A 2 -15.92 -17.48 6.61
C SER A 2 -14.98 -16.58 5.79
N ASN A 3 -14.58 -17.03 4.61
CA ASN A 3 -13.64 -16.33 3.72
C ASN A 3 -14.03 -14.86 3.47
N VAL A 4 -15.31 -14.54 3.61
CA VAL A 4 -15.88 -13.20 3.51
C VAL A 4 -15.34 -12.24 4.58
N TYR A 5 -15.29 -12.64 5.86
CA TYR A 5 -14.77 -11.77 6.92
C TYR A 5 -13.29 -11.44 6.73
N ARG A 6 -12.51 -12.41 6.21
CA ARG A 6 -11.09 -12.17 5.89
C ARG A 6 -10.94 -11.16 4.77
N LEU A 7 -11.72 -11.29 3.69
CA LEU A 7 -11.68 -10.35 2.56
C LEU A 7 -12.10 -8.94 2.97
N ILE A 8 -13.13 -8.80 3.81
CA ILE A 8 -13.54 -7.51 4.37
C ILE A 8 -12.41 -6.90 5.21
N GLY A 9 -11.77 -7.71 6.05
CA GLY A 9 -10.64 -7.26 6.85
C GLY A 9 -9.46 -6.78 5.98
N ILE A 10 -9.11 -7.53 4.93
CA ILE A 10 -8.07 -7.12 3.98
C ILE A 10 -8.46 -5.82 3.30
N PHE A 11 -9.71 -5.68 2.85
CA PHE A 11 -10.19 -4.45 2.22
C PHE A 11 -10.01 -3.23 3.13
N VAL A 12 -10.46 -3.32 4.39
CA VAL A 12 -10.32 -2.24 5.36
C VAL A 12 -8.85 -1.93 5.62
N ALA A 13 -8.02 -2.95 5.83
CA ALA A 13 -6.58 -2.78 6.05
C ALA A 13 -5.89 -2.11 4.84
N SER A 14 -6.23 -2.49 3.62
CA SER A 14 -5.67 -1.89 2.39
C SER A 14 -6.09 -0.44 2.19
N VAL A 15 -7.32 -0.06 2.56
CA VAL A 15 -7.74 1.34 2.56
C VAL A 15 -6.94 2.14 3.59
N VAL A 16 -6.80 1.62 4.81
CA VAL A 16 -5.97 2.23 5.87
C VAL A 16 -4.51 2.37 5.43
N LEU A 17 -3.99 1.39 4.68
CA LEU A 17 -2.65 1.44 4.10
C LEU A 17 -2.51 2.59 3.08
N GLY A 18 -3.51 2.78 2.21
CA GLY A 18 -3.55 3.91 1.28
C GLY A 18 -3.59 5.26 2.00
N PHE A 19 -4.34 5.36 3.11
CA PHE A 19 -4.34 6.54 3.98
C PHE A 19 -2.96 6.80 4.58
N ALA A 20 -2.30 5.77 5.13
CA ALA A 20 -0.95 5.91 5.68
C ALA A 20 0.03 6.46 4.63
N PHE A 21 -0.04 5.93 3.41
CA PHE A 21 0.85 6.38 2.34
C PHE A 21 0.58 7.83 1.92
N ASN A 22 -0.66 8.20 1.59
CA ASN A 22 -0.94 9.53 1.04
C ASN A 22 -0.96 10.67 2.07
N LEU A 23 -1.26 10.39 3.34
CA LEU A 23 -1.37 11.44 4.37
C LEU A 23 -0.10 11.61 5.20
N PHE A 24 0.69 10.54 5.34
CA PHE A 24 1.86 10.56 6.22
C PHE A 24 3.18 10.40 5.45
N LEU A 25 3.29 9.36 4.62
CA LEU A 25 4.58 9.02 4.00
C LEU A 25 4.90 9.89 2.79
N LEU A 26 4.04 9.86 1.78
CA LEU A 26 4.25 10.51 0.49
C LEU A 26 4.43 12.03 0.58
N PRO A 27 3.67 12.77 1.42
CA PRO A 27 3.83 14.22 1.52
C PRO A 27 5.16 14.70 2.10
N HIS A 28 5.88 13.81 2.81
CA HIS A 28 7.19 14.06 3.40
C HIS A 28 8.31 13.33 2.68
N GLU A 29 8.03 12.76 1.50
CA GLU A 29 8.98 11.96 0.73
C GLU A 29 9.58 10.80 1.54
N VAL A 30 8.85 10.32 2.55
CA VAL A 30 9.24 9.20 3.39
C VAL A 30 8.86 7.93 2.63
N LEU A 31 9.85 7.29 2.04
CA LEU A 31 9.65 6.11 1.21
C LEU A 31 9.66 4.84 2.06
N THR A 32 8.77 3.91 1.73
CA THR A 32 8.87 2.54 2.22
C THR A 32 9.93 1.77 1.44
N GLY A 33 10.38 0.63 1.95
CA GLY A 33 11.24 -0.30 1.20
C GLY A 33 10.50 -1.09 0.12
N GLY A 34 11.26 -1.64 -0.84
CA GLY A 34 10.76 -2.59 -1.85
C GLY A 34 9.98 -1.94 -3.00
N VAL A 35 9.06 -2.70 -3.59
CA VAL A 35 8.32 -2.32 -4.82
C VAL A 35 7.40 -1.12 -4.59
N THR A 36 6.73 -1.07 -3.43
CA THR A 36 5.89 0.07 -3.05
C THR A 36 6.71 1.35 -2.89
N GLY A 37 7.95 1.25 -2.39
CA GLY A 37 8.89 2.36 -2.31
C GLY A 37 9.25 2.90 -3.67
N LEU A 38 9.65 2.00 -4.58
CA LEU A 38 9.93 2.35 -5.97
C LEU A 38 8.73 3.03 -6.64
N ALA A 39 7.53 2.51 -6.40
CA ALA A 39 6.32 3.11 -6.95
C ALA A 39 6.05 4.52 -6.43
N MET A 40 6.32 4.80 -5.15
CA MET A 40 6.23 6.15 -4.60
C MET A 40 7.27 7.07 -5.22
N VAL A 41 8.50 6.62 -5.44
CA VAL A 41 9.53 7.38 -6.17
C VAL A 41 9.03 7.76 -7.57
N PHE A 42 8.50 6.81 -8.34
CA PHE A 42 7.94 7.11 -9.65
C PHE A 42 6.73 8.07 -9.56
N GLY A 43 5.92 7.98 -8.51
CA GLY A 43 4.82 8.91 -8.26
C GLY A 43 5.27 10.34 -7.94
N LEU A 44 6.47 10.53 -7.40
CA LEU A 44 7.07 11.86 -7.18
C LEU A 44 7.74 12.40 -8.46
N LEU A 45 8.32 11.51 -9.27
CA LEU A 45 9.05 11.89 -10.49
C LEU A 45 8.15 12.08 -11.73
N THR A 46 6.92 11.55 -11.70
CA THR A 46 6.00 11.57 -12.84
C THR A 46 4.68 12.21 -12.45
N PRO A 47 3.90 12.76 -13.40
CA PRO A 47 2.57 13.30 -13.11
C PRO A 47 1.53 12.21 -12.78
N VAL A 48 1.94 10.94 -12.72
CA VAL A 48 1.08 9.77 -12.50
C VAL A 48 1.05 9.44 -11.01
N ASN A 49 -0.14 9.20 -10.45
CA ASN A 49 -0.32 8.89 -9.03
C ASN A 49 0.48 7.62 -8.62
N ALA A 50 1.12 7.68 -7.44
CA ALA A 50 1.90 6.57 -6.88
C ALA A 50 1.10 5.25 -6.77
N GLY A 51 -0.20 5.31 -6.53
CA GLY A 51 -1.10 4.16 -6.52
C GLY A 51 -1.10 3.40 -7.85
N ILE A 52 -1.06 4.10 -8.99
CA ILE A 52 -1.00 3.46 -10.31
C ILE A 52 0.34 2.74 -10.48
N TRP A 53 1.44 3.39 -10.09
CA TRP A 53 2.77 2.78 -10.11
C TRP A 53 2.86 1.55 -9.20
N ILE A 54 2.22 1.59 -8.03
CA ILE A 54 2.16 0.45 -7.11
C ILE A 54 1.51 -0.74 -7.81
N PHE A 55 0.38 -0.53 -8.48
CA PHE A 55 -0.31 -1.59 -9.20
C PHE A 55 0.57 -2.16 -10.33
N VAL A 56 1.11 -1.30 -11.18
CA VAL A 56 1.92 -1.70 -12.34
C VAL A 56 3.18 -2.45 -11.93
N LEU A 57 3.93 -1.93 -10.95
CA LEU A 57 5.19 -2.55 -10.52
C LEU A 57 4.99 -3.85 -9.74
N ASN A 58 3.80 -4.07 -9.16
CA ASN A 58 3.48 -5.34 -8.51
C ASN A 58 3.05 -6.45 -9.49
N ILE A 59 2.66 -6.15 -10.74
CA ILE A 59 2.32 -7.16 -11.75
C ILE A 59 3.42 -8.24 -11.89
N PRO A 60 4.71 -7.91 -12.13
CA PRO A 60 5.76 -8.92 -12.23
C PRO A 60 5.93 -9.72 -10.94
N ILE A 61 5.77 -9.08 -9.77
CA ILE A 61 5.85 -9.74 -8.46
C ILE A 61 4.71 -10.75 -8.30
N PHE A 62 3.50 -10.43 -8.76
CA PHE A 62 2.36 -11.35 -8.73
C PHE A 62 2.59 -12.57 -9.61
N ILE A 63 3.17 -12.38 -10.79
CA ILE A 63 3.52 -13.48 -11.70
C ILE A 63 4.55 -14.40 -11.03
N LEU A 64 5.63 -13.83 -10.50
CA LEU A 64 6.68 -14.60 -9.81
C LEU A 64 6.13 -15.29 -8.55
N GLY A 65 5.33 -14.58 -7.77
CA GLY A 65 4.77 -15.09 -6.54
C GLY A 65 3.71 -16.19 -6.78
N TRP A 66 2.99 -16.15 -7.90
CA TRP A 66 2.05 -17.22 -8.28
C TRP A 66 2.76 -18.58 -8.45
N LEU A 67 4.03 -18.56 -8.87
CA LEU A 67 4.85 -19.74 -9.07
C LEU A 67 5.44 -20.30 -7.76
N GLY A 68 5.60 -19.49 -6.72
CA GLY A 68 6.37 -19.86 -5.52
C GLY A 68 5.64 -19.79 -4.16
N LEU A 69 4.62 -18.93 -4.00
CA LEU A 69 4.05 -18.58 -2.68
C LEU A 69 2.64 -19.14 -2.44
N GLY A 70 2.05 -19.78 -3.46
CA GLY A 70 0.71 -20.38 -3.39
C GLY A 70 -0.42 -19.41 -3.75
N LYS A 71 -1.49 -19.97 -4.36
CA LYS A 71 -2.59 -19.21 -4.98
C LYS A 71 -3.36 -18.33 -3.99
N THR A 72 -3.53 -18.78 -2.75
CA THR A 72 -4.30 -18.06 -1.72
C THR A 72 -3.57 -16.81 -1.23
N PHE A 73 -2.25 -16.92 -1.04
CA PHE A 73 -1.42 -15.80 -0.60
C PHE A 73 -1.36 -14.71 -1.68
N ILE A 74 -1.13 -15.12 -2.92
CA ILE A 74 -1.10 -14.19 -4.06
C ILE A 74 -2.45 -13.56 -4.31
N GLY A 75 -3.56 -14.32 -4.21
CA GLY A 75 -4.90 -13.76 -4.35
C GLY A 75 -5.19 -12.65 -3.34
N ASN A 76 -4.83 -12.85 -2.07
CA ASN A 76 -4.97 -11.82 -1.04
C ASN A 76 -4.07 -10.60 -1.31
N SER A 77 -2.83 -10.82 -1.75
CA SER A 77 -1.86 -9.77 -2.05
C SER A 77 -2.30 -8.91 -3.24
N VAL A 78 -2.72 -9.54 -4.34
CA VAL A 78 -3.29 -8.86 -5.52
C VAL A 78 -4.50 -8.02 -5.12
N PHE A 79 -5.43 -8.60 -4.36
CA PHE A 79 -6.61 -7.88 -3.88
C PHE A 79 -6.23 -6.68 -3.02
N SER A 80 -5.30 -6.86 -2.09
CA SER A 80 -4.83 -5.78 -1.22
C SER A 80 -4.17 -4.65 -2.00
N VAL A 81 -3.29 -4.97 -2.95
CA VAL A 81 -2.60 -3.97 -3.78
C VAL A 81 -3.58 -3.23 -4.69
N MET A 82 -4.57 -3.93 -5.26
CA MET A 82 -5.64 -3.28 -6.03
C MET A 82 -6.40 -2.28 -5.17
N VAL A 83 -6.84 -2.67 -3.98
CA VAL A 83 -7.59 -1.78 -3.07
C VAL A 83 -6.71 -0.61 -2.60
N THR A 84 -5.45 -0.86 -2.25
CA THR A 84 -4.50 0.19 -1.82
C THR A 84 -4.24 1.18 -2.95
N SER A 85 -4.03 0.70 -4.18
CA SER A 85 -3.85 1.51 -5.37
C SER A 85 -5.03 2.42 -5.63
N VAL A 86 -6.25 1.87 -5.58
CA VAL A 86 -7.49 2.63 -5.73
C VAL A 86 -7.65 3.65 -4.59
N ALA A 87 -7.39 3.24 -3.35
CA ALA A 87 -7.44 4.14 -2.20
C ALA A 87 -6.50 5.34 -2.39
N MET A 88 -5.27 5.11 -2.84
CA MET A 88 -4.30 6.18 -3.11
C MET A 88 -4.67 7.09 -4.29
N LEU A 89 -5.53 6.64 -5.20
CA LEU A 89 -6.05 7.47 -6.29
C LEU A 89 -7.13 8.43 -5.80
N TYR A 90 -8.00 7.97 -4.91
CA TYR A 90 -9.13 8.77 -4.40
C TYR A 90 -8.77 9.61 -3.17
N ILE A 91 -7.83 9.15 -2.36
CA ILE A 91 -7.36 9.89 -1.18
C ILE A 91 -6.37 10.96 -1.67
N PRO A 92 -6.61 12.25 -1.43
CA PRO A 92 -5.66 13.28 -1.81
C PRO A 92 -4.38 13.18 -0.99
N VAL A 93 -3.26 13.58 -1.60
CA VAL A 93 -1.98 13.68 -0.91
C VAL A 93 -1.98 14.98 -0.11
N VAL A 94 -2.11 14.88 1.21
CA VAL A 94 -2.24 16.03 2.12
C VAL A 94 -1.33 15.82 3.32
N GLN A 95 -0.57 16.86 3.69
CA GLN A 95 0.26 16.86 4.89
C GLN A 95 -0.62 16.99 6.14
N VAL A 96 -0.63 15.97 6.99
CA VAL A 96 -1.36 15.99 8.28
C VAL A 96 -0.55 16.68 9.38
N THR A 97 0.78 16.70 9.25
CA THR A 97 1.73 17.31 10.18
C THR A 97 2.85 17.95 9.38
N ASP A 98 3.51 18.96 9.94
CA ASP A 98 4.71 19.58 9.34
C ASP A 98 6.00 18.83 9.73
N ASP A 99 5.92 18.00 10.77
CA ASP A 99 7.06 17.21 11.27
C ASP A 99 7.18 15.87 10.54
N ALA A 100 8.22 15.75 9.71
CA ALA A 100 8.52 14.55 8.95
C ALA A 100 8.80 13.31 9.81
N LEU A 101 9.42 13.47 10.99
CA LEU A 101 9.73 12.36 11.88
C LEU A 101 8.43 11.83 12.50
N LEU A 102 7.57 12.73 12.97
CA LEU A 102 6.25 12.37 13.50
C LEU A 102 5.43 11.66 12.42
N SER A 103 5.45 12.20 11.21
CA SER A 103 4.77 11.61 10.06
C SER A 103 5.28 10.21 9.73
N SER A 104 6.60 10.02 9.74
CA SER A 104 7.26 8.73 9.51
C SER A 104 6.86 7.68 10.54
N VAL A 105 6.80 8.08 11.83
CA VAL A 105 6.44 7.17 12.92
C VAL A 105 4.98 6.75 12.82
N PHE A 106 4.04 7.69 12.70
CA PHE A 106 2.62 7.34 12.60
C PHE A 106 2.31 6.60 11.30
N GLY A 107 2.82 7.09 10.18
CA GLY A 107 2.68 6.43 8.88
C GLY A 107 3.23 5.01 8.91
N GLY A 108 4.42 4.82 9.48
CA GLY A 108 5.06 3.51 9.61
C GLY A 108 4.28 2.55 10.52
N VAL A 109 3.77 3.02 11.66
CA VAL A 109 2.95 2.20 12.57
C VAL A 109 1.64 1.78 11.91
N ILE A 110 0.93 2.72 11.28
CA ILE A 110 -0.35 2.44 10.61
C ILE A 110 -0.13 1.48 9.43
N ALA A 111 0.87 1.76 8.58
CA ALA A 111 1.20 0.91 7.45
C ALA A 111 1.64 -0.49 7.89
N GLY A 112 2.49 -0.59 8.91
CA GLY A 112 2.96 -1.86 9.47
C GLY A 112 1.81 -2.70 10.06
N ALA A 113 0.89 -2.07 10.79
CA ALA A 113 -0.30 -2.74 11.33
C ALA A 113 -1.22 -3.25 10.21
N ALA A 114 -1.47 -2.43 9.18
CA ALA A 114 -2.27 -2.82 8.03
C ALA A 114 -1.63 -4.00 7.27
N ILE A 115 -0.34 -3.91 6.95
CA ILE A 115 0.40 -4.98 6.26
C ILE A 115 0.41 -6.26 7.09
N GLY A 116 0.65 -6.17 8.40
CA GLY A 116 0.61 -7.32 9.30
C GLY A 116 -0.76 -8.01 9.31
N PHE A 117 -1.84 -7.24 9.23
CA PHE A 117 -3.20 -7.78 9.12
C PHE A 117 -3.47 -8.42 7.76
N ILE A 118 -2.94 -7.87 6.67
CA ILE A 118 -3.12 -8.41 5.30
C ILE A 118 -2.42 -9.78 5.15
N ILE A 119 -1.26 -9.94 5.76
CA ILE A 119 -0.39 -11.12 5.59
C ILE A 119 -0.80 -12.29 6.51
N ARG A 120 -1.44 -12.01 7.65
CA ARG A 120 -1.80 -12.99 8.67
C ARG A 120 -3.13 -13.69 8.38
#